data_AF-A0A0Q9XY75-F1
#
_entry.id   AF-A0A0Q9XY75-F1
#
_cell.length_a   1.000
_cell.length_b   1.000
_cell.length_c   1.000
_cell.angle_alpha   90.00
_cell.angle_beta   90.00
_cell.angle_gamma   90.00
#
_symmetry.space_group_name_H-M   'P 1'
#
loop_
_entity.id
_entity.type
_entity.pdbx_description
1 polymer ?
#
loop_
_entity_poly.entity_id
_entity_poly.type
_entity_poly.pdbx_seq_one_letter_code
_entity_poly.pdbx_strand_id
1 'polypeptide(L)'
;MPDSSNVDGANAYEYIEVYNNTDQRLNFGDFHIIYRYPTGSEAIWFEGLTDIMIEPGRPLVLWVDNGKNGEETVADFNKNYGTDLVENEDIVKAPAAPAGGGMANTAERDLVIATNTNIDVAVAGYNKSTKDVYKNMGIFYHFPISSNQMIKVRDNEPATPGTVEKDLIPAELQAIAPDMKPVIPFKIRQM
;
A
#
# COMPACT_ATOMS: atom_id res chain seq x y z
N MET A 1 -7.24 -5.13 1.85
CA MET A 1 -8.32 -5.95 2.43
C MET A 1 -8.63 -5.50 3.86
N PRO A 2 -9.82 -4.92 4.12
CA PRO A 2 -10.18 -4.42 5.46
C PRO A 2 -10.69 -5.47 6.47
N ASP A 3 -11.53 -6.44 6.08
CA ASP A 3 -12.17 -7.30 7.08
C ASP A 3 -11.43 -8.65 7.19
N SER A 4 -10.37 -8.73 8.01
CA SER A 4 -9.50 -9.91 8.14
C SER A 4 -9.78 -10.74 9.39
N SER A 5 -9.28 -11.98 9.49
CA SER A 5 -9.42 -12.82 10.69
C SER A 5 -9.09 -12.08 11.98
N ASN A 6 -9.86 -12.34 13.05
CA ASN A 6 -9.74 -11.57 14.28
C ASN A 6 -8.74 -12.17 15.26
N VAL A 7 -7.98 -11.30 15.92
CA VAL A 7 -7.29 -11.56 17.19
C VAL A 7 -7.78 -10.50 18.19
N ASP A 8 -8.16 -10.92 19.39
CA ASP A 8 -8.73 -10.05 20.44
C ASP A 8 -9.87 -9.12 19.97
N GLY A 9 -10.69 -9.65 19.05
CA GLY A 9 -11.87 -8.99 18.49
C GLY A 9 -11.59 -7.88 17.47
N ALA A 10 -10.35 -7.75 16.96
CA ALA A 10 -10.00 -6.82 15.88
C ALA A 10 -9.39 -7.57 14.68
N ASN A 11 -9.54 -7.00 13.48
CA ASN A 11 -9.07 -7.56 12.21
C ASN A 11 -7.53 -7.60 12.17
N ALA A 12 -6.91 -8.68 12.61
CA ALA A 12 -5.47 -8.70 12.91
C ALA A 12 -4.56 -8.66 11.68
N TYR A 13 -5.09 -9.04 10.50
CA TYR A 13 -4.33 -9.24 9.28
C TYR A 13 -4.77 -8.32 8.13
N GLU A 14 -5.27 -7.13 8.48
CA GLU A 14 -5.59 -6.07 7.51
C GLU A 14 -4.38 -5.65 6.67
N TYR A 15 -4.49 -5.56 5.35
CA TYR A 15 -3.35 -5.15 4.54
C TYR A 15 -3.72 -4.31 3.33
N ILE A 16 -2.73 -3.57 2.85
CA ILE A 16 -2.71 -2.87 1.56
C ILE A 16 -1.58 -3.52 0.76
N GLU A 17 -1.72 -3.59 -0.56
CA GLU A 17 -0.64 -4.06 -1.44
C GLU A 17 -0.35 -2.98 -2.48
N VAL A 18 0.93 -2.70 -2.66
CA VAL A 18 1.42 -1.79 -3.70
C VAL A 18 2.26 -2.59 -4.68
N TYR A 19 2.26 -2.19 -5.95
CA TYR A 19 2.99 -2.88 -7.01
C TYR A 19 3.91 -1.91 -7.73
N ASN A 20 5.19 -2.28 -7.88
CA ASN A 20 6.12 -1.52 -8.68
C ASN A 20 5.90 -1.85 -10.17
N ASN A 21 5.19 -0.97 -10.86
CA ASN A 21 4.91 -1.10 -12.29
C ASN A 21 6.04 -0.58 -13.19
N THR A 22 7.20 -0.25 -12.62
CA THR A 22 8.32 0.39 -13.30
C THR A 22 9.44 -0.60 -13.57
N ASP A 23 10.35 -0.26 -14.48
CA ASP A 23 11.55 -1.08 -14.78
C ASP A 23 12.73 -0.81 -13.83
N GLN A 24 12.54 0.04 -12.81
CA GLN A 24 13.55 0.39 -11.82
C GLN A 24 13.16 -0.08 -10.43
N ARG A 25 14.18 -0.37 -9.61
CA ARG A 25 13.99 -0.64 -8.19
C ARG A 25 13.57 0.66 -7.49
N LEU A 26 12.48 0.63 -6.75
CA LEU A 26 11.96 1.79 -6.01
C LEU A 26 12.20 1.62 -4.52
N ASN A 27 12.47 2.72 -3.80
CA ASN A 27 12.42 2.73 -2.35
C ASN A 27 11.03 3.19 -1.91
N PHE A 28 10.28 2.32 -1.23
CA PHE A 28 8.98 2.70 -0.67
C PHE A 28 9.10 3.83 0.35
N GLY A 29 10.28 4.01 0.97
CA GLY A 29 10.57 5.14 1.84
C GLY A 29 10.43 6.52 1.19
N ASP A 30 10.34 6.61 -0.14
CA ASP A 30 10.02 7.86 -0.87
C ASP A 30 8.51 8.16 -0.92
N PHE A 31 7.70 7.25 -0.38
CA PHE A 31 6.25 7.27 -0.36
C PHE A 31 5.70 7.00 1.04
N HIS A 32 4.40 7.25 1.19
CA HIS A 32 3.61 6.82 2.34
C HIS A 32 2.17 6.56 1.90
N ILE A 33 1.36 6.04 2.83
CA ILE A 33 -0.07 5.85 2.61
C ILE A 33 -0.86 6.94 3.33
N ILE A 34 -1.78 7.58 2.63
CA ILE A 34 -2.81 8.42 3.24
C ILE A 34 -4.12 7.65 3.26
N TYR A 35 -4.66 7.47 4.45
CA TYR A 35 -5.99 6.93 4.68
C TYR A 35 -6.97 8.09 4.85
N ARG A 36 -7.68 8.42 3.77
CA ARG A 36 -8.52 9.61 3.66
C ARG A 36 -9.98 9.28 3.97
N TYR A 37 -10.54 10.06 4.88
CA TYR A 37 -11.92 9.92 5.36
C TYR A 37 -12.88 10.69 4.44
N PRO A 38 -14.18 10.32 4.40
CA PRO A 38 -15.18 11.03 3.59
C PRO A 38 -15.34 12.51 3.95
N THR A 39 -14.97 12.87 5.19
CA THR A 39 -14.94 14.25 5.69
C THR A 39 -13.78 15.08 5.14
N GLY A 40 -12.84 14.46 4.42
CA GLY A 40 -11.60 15.07 3.93
C GLY A 40 -10.46 15.09 4.94
N SER A 41 -10.66 14.61 6.17
CA SER A 41 -9.57 14.40 7.12
C SER A 41 -8.72 13.20 6.71
N GLU A 42 -7.47 13.16 7.16
CA GLU A 42 -6.48 12.18 6.72
C GLU A 42 -5.73 11.58 7.92
N ALA A 43 -5.41 10.29 7.83
CA ALA A 43 -4.43 9.63 8.67
C ALA A 43 -3.25 9.18 7.80
N ILE A 44 -2.03 9.42 8.27
CA ILE A 44 -0.80 9.07 7.55
C ILE A 44 -0.25 7.76 8.13
N TRP A 45 0.00 6.79 7.25
CA TRP A 45 0.54 5.48 7.58
C TRP A 45 1.82 5.21 6.79
N PHE A 46 2.70 4.39 7.36
CA PHE A 46 3.96 3.97 6.73
C PHE A 46 4.89 5.15 6.35
N GLU A 47 4.77 6.30 7.01
CA GLU A 47 5.68 7.43 6.83
C GLU A 47 7.03 7.17 7.51
N GLY A 48 8.11 7.67 6.91
CA GLY A 48 9.45 7.62 7.49
C GLY A 48 10.13 6.25 7.43
N LEU A 49 9.59 5.31 6.65
CA LEU A 49 10.27 4.07 6.33
C LEU A 49 11.56 4.36 5.55
N THR A 50 12.60 3.57 5.81
CA THR A 50 13.88 3.67 5.12
C THR A 50 14.29 2.30 4.62
N ASP A 51 14.96 2.25 3.47
CA ASP A 51 15.53 1.03 2.88
C ASP A 51 14.53 -0.10 2.60
N ILE A 52 13.25 0.22 2.40
CA ILE A 52 12.22 -0.74 1.96
C ILE A 52 12.17 -0.72 0.44
N MET A 53 12.79 -1.72 -0.19
CA MET A 53 12.97 -1.72 -1.63
C MET A 53 11.94 -2.61 -2.33
N ILE A 54 11.32 -2.09 -3.38
CA ILE A 54 10.39 -2.84 -4.23
C ILE A 54 11.06 -3.08 -5.59
N GLU A 55 11.37 -4.33 -5.89
CA GLU A 55 11.95 -4.71 -7.18
C GLU A 55 10.98 -4.46 -8.35
N PRO A 56 11.50 -4.25 -9.58
CA PRO A 56 10.67 -4.12 -10.77
C PRO A 56 9.66 -5.27 -10.91
N GLY A 57 8.39 -4.93 -11.08
CA GLY A 57 7.32 -5.92 -11.27
C GLY A 57 7.02 -6.79 -10.04
N ARG A 58 7.35 -6.33 -8.84
CA ARG A 58 7.07 -7.04 -7.58
C ARG A 58 6.08 -6.26 -6.70
N PRO A 59 5.24 -6.97 -5.93
CA PRO A 59 4.39 -6.35 -4.92
C PRO A 59 5.18 -6.08 -3.63
N LEU A 60 4.64 -5.19 -2.81
CA LEU A 60 4.98 -5.04 -1.39
C LEU A 60 3.68 -5.05 -0.60
N VAL A 61 3.60 -5.93 0.40
CA VAL A 61 2.47 -6.01 1.33
C VAL A 61 2.71 -5.04 2.49
N LEU A 62 1.76 -4.15 2.72
CA LEU A 62 1.75 -3.20 3.82
C LEU A 62 0.71 -3.66 4.84
N TRP A 63 1.17 -4.29 5.92
CA TRP A 63 0.31 -4.85 6.96
C TRP A 63 -0.05 -3.77 7.98
N VAL A 64 -1.34 -3.43 8.04
CA VAL A 64 -1.88 -2.34 8.86
C VAL A 64 -1.85 -2.72 10.34
N ASP A 65 -1.35 -1.82 11.18
CA ASP A 65 -1.51 -1.89 12.63
C ASP A 65 -2.92 -1.46 13.00
N ASN A 66 -3.61 -2.30 13.78
CA ASN A 66 -4.96 -2.03 14.27
C ASN A 66 -5.01 -1.74 15.79
N GLY A 67 -3.84 -1.61 16.42
CA GLY A 67 -3.65 -1.41 17.85
C GLY A 67 -3.81 -2.67 18.71
N LYS A 68 -4.12 -3.82 18.09
CA LYS A 68 -4.31 -5.12 18.77
C LYS A 68 -3.52 -6.28 18.15
N ASN A 69 -2.95 -6.10 16.98
CA ASN A 69 -2.10 -7.08 16.31
C ASN A 69 -0.61 -6.89 16.63
N GLY A 70 -0.26 -6.13 17.67
CA GLY A 70 1.13 -5.82 18.03
C GLY A 70 2.00 -7.06 18.22
N GLU A 71 1.46 -8.10 18.86
CA GLU A 71 2.16 -9.37 19.14
C GLU A 71 2.18 -10.34 17.94
N GLU A 72 1.41 -10.06 16.88
CA GLU A 72 1.37 -10.91 15.68
C GLU A 72 2.64 -10.75 14.85
N THR A 73 3.20 -11.86 14.37
CA THR A 73 4.42 -11.88 13.56
C THR A 73 4.12 -12.09 12.08
N VAL A 74 5.10 -11.83 11.20
CA VAL A 74 4.96 -12.16 9.76
C VAL A 74 4.72 -13.65 9.55
N ALA A 75 5.21 -14.53 10.44
CA ALA A 75 4.89 -15.95 10.39
C ALA A 75 3.40 -16.23 10.66
N ASP A 76 2.76 -15.47 11.56
CA ASP A 76 1.32 -15.58 11.81
C ASP A 76 0.50 -15.06 10.63
N PHE A 77 0.93 -13.94 10.03
CA PHE A 77 0.35 -13.44 8.78
C PHE A 77 0.43 -14.49 7.66
N ASN A 78 1.62 -15.07 7.46
CA ASN A 78 1.86 -16.11 6.47
C ASN A 78 1.00 -17.36 6.73
N LYS A 79 0.85 -17.77 7.98
CA LYS A 79 -0.03 -18.86 8.37
C LYS A 79 -1.50 -18.56 8.07
N ASN A 80 -1.95 -17.32 8.26
CA ASN A 80 -3.34 -16.92 8.00
C ASN A 80 -3.67 -16.95 6.50
N TYR A 81 -2.75 -16.56 5.62
CA TYR A 81 -2.98 -16.51 4.17
C TYR A 81 -2.40 -17.70 3.37
N GLY A 82 -1.60 -18.55 3.99
CA GLY A 82 -0.87 -19.60 3.29
C GLY A 82 0.25 -19.07 2.39
N THR A 83 0.90 -17.99 2.81
CA THR A 83 2.00 -17.33 2.08
C THR A 83 3.36 -17.63 2.71
N ASP A 84 4.44 -17.15 2.07
CA ASP A 84 5.82 -17.27 2.56
C ASP A 84 6.57 -15.94 2.33
N LEU A 85 5.98 -14.84 2.83
CA LEU A 85 6.51 -13.49 2.69
C LEU A 85 7.64 -13.23 3.68
N VAL A 86 8.69 -12.56 3.22
CA VAL A 86 9.84 -12.18 4.04
C VAL A 86 9.66 -10.76 4.59
N GLU A 87 9.86 -10.61 5.91
CA GLU A 87 9.73 -9.32 6.61
C GLU A 87 10.75 -8.28 6.09
N ASN A 88 10.27 -7.06 5.84
CA ASN A 88 11.01 -5.94 5.26
C ASN A 88 11.51 -6.17 3.82
N GLU A 89 11.11 -7.28 3.17
CA GLU A 89 11.36 -7.55 1.76
C GLU A 89 10.04 -7.63 0.97
N ASP A 90 9.17 -8.59 1.31
CA ASP A 90 7.86 -8.76 0.68
C ASP A 90 6.72 -8.15 1.49
N ILE A 91 6.90 -7.99 2.81
CA ILE A 91 5.90 -7.48 3.74
C ILE A 91 6.52 -6.53 4.77
N VAL A 92 5.86 -5.40 5.01
CA VAL A 92 6.19 -4.45 6.07
C VAL A 92 4.98 -4.29 6.98
N LYS A 93 5.17 -4.55 8.27
CA LYS A 93 4.18 -4.21 9.29
C LYS A 93 4.28 -2.73 9.61
N ALA A 94 3.13 -2.05 9.71
CA ALA A 94 3.10 -0.65 10.06
C ALA A 94 3.85 -0.44 11.39
N PRO A 95 4.77 0.53 11.48
CA PRO A 95 5.33 0.91 12.76
C PRO A 95 4.17 1.38 13.64
N ALA A 96 4.21 1.04 14.94
CA ALA A 96 3.13 1.35 15.88
C ALA A 96 2.82 2.85 15.88
N ALA A 97 1.85 3.25 15.05
CA ALA A 97 1.31 4.60 15.00
C ALA A 97 0.36 4.75 16.19
N PRO A 98 -0.02 5.97 16.62
CA PRO A 98 -1.03 6.12 17.68
C PRO A 98 -2.33 5.41 17.28
N ALA A 99 -2.52 4.19 17.79
CA ALA A 99 -3.65 3.27 17.63
C ALA A 99 -4.57 3.62 16.44
N GLY A 100 -4.07 3.46 15.21
CA GLY A 100 -4.92 3.50 14.04
C GLY A 100 -5.84 2.29 14.13
N GLY A 101 -7.14 2.48 14.36
CA GLY A 101 -8.10 1.40 14.64
C GLY A 101 -8.40 0.48 13.45
N GLY A 102 -7.41 0.22 12.59
CA GLY A 102 -7.53 -0.57 11.38
C GLY A 102 -8.21 0.16 10.23
N MET A 103 -8.60 -0.63 9.23
CA MET A 103 -9.38 -0.15 8.10
C MET A 103 -10.88 -0.25 8.42
N ALA A 104 -11.68 0.63 7.84
CA ALA A 104 -13.11 0.68 8.09
C ALA A 104 -13.82 -0.41 7.28
N ASN A 105 -14.60 -1.26 7.94
CA ASN A 105 -15.34 -2.32 7.25
C ASN A 105 -16.57 -1.80 6.49
N THR A 106 -17.21 -0.72 6.96
CA THR A 106 -18.53 -0.31 6.46
C THR A 106 -18.58 1.10 5.87
N ALA A 107 -17.61 1.94 6.22
CA ALA A 107 -17.57 3.32 5.75
C ALA A 107 -16.69 3.43 4.50
N GLU A 108 -17.05 4.38 3.64
CA GLU A 108 -16.24 4.79 2.49
C GLU A 108 -14.85 5.24 2.94
N ARG A 109 -13.82 4.88 2.18
CA ARG A 109 -12.45 5.39 2.35
C ARG A 109 -11.75 5.51 1.02
N ASP A 110 -10.77 6.41 0.97
CA ASP A 110 -9.73 6.41 -0.04
C ASP A 110 -8.39 6.00 0.59
N LEU A 111 -7.72 5.07 -0.07
CA LEU A 111 -6.33 4.71 0.18
C LEU A 111 -5.47 5.38 -0.89
N VAL A 112 -4.55 6.23 -0.47
CA VAL A 112 -3.73 7.03 -1.38
C VAL A 112 -2.27 6.65 -1.20
N ILE A 113 -1.58 6.34 -2.30
CA ILE A 113 -0.13 6.33 -2.33
C ILE A 113 0.30 7.76 -2.63
N ALA A 114 1.06 8.38 -1.74
CA ALA A 114 1.57 9.74 -1.92
C ALA A 114 3.09 9.76 -1.79
N THR A 115 3.76 10.66 -2.51
CA THR A 115 5.19 10.93 -2.30
C THR A 115 5.42 11.60 -0.95
N ASN A 116 6.64 11.60 -0.44
CA ASN A 116 7.02 12.38 0.77
C ASN A 116 6.86 13.90 0.62
N THR A 117 6.62 14.40 -0.60
CA THR A 117 6.24 15.79 -0.87
C THR A 117 4.73 15.99 -0.97
N ASN A 118 3.94 15.00 -0.58
CA ASN A 118 2.47 14.97 -0.57
C ASN A 118 1.83 15.12 -1.96
N ILE A 119 2.44 14.49 -2.97
CA ILE A 119 1.84 14.37 -4.29
C ILE A 119 1.13 13.01 -4.38
N ASP A 120 -0.18 13.02 -4.57
CA ASP A 120 -0.99 11.81 -4.78
C ASP A 120 -0.56 11.09 -6.08
N VAL A 121 0.01 9.89 -5.94
CA VAL A 121 0.46 9.04 -7.05
C VAL A 121 -0.68 8.16 -7.55
N ALA A 122 -1.39 7.51 -6.61
CA ALA A 122 -2.52 6.63 -6.90
C ALA A 122 -3.55 6.69 -5.77
N VAL A 123 -4.83 6.55 -6.10
CA VAL A 123 -5.96 6.62 -5.18
C VAL A 123 -6.88 5.42 -5.44
N ALA A 124 -7.08 4.58 -4.44
CA ALA A 124 -8.00 3.45 -4.44
C ALA A 124 -9.14 3.69 -3.43
N GLY A 125 -10.33 3.96 -3.95
CA GLY A 125 -11.54 4.10 -3.14
C GLY A 125 -12.24 2.77 -2.90
N TYR A 126 -12.78 2.55 -1.69
CA TYR A 126 -13.66 1.42 -1.39
C TYR A 126 -14.90 1.86 -0.59
N ASN A 127 -15.97 1.06 -0.66
CA ASN A 127 -17.28 1.33 -0.06
C ASN A 127 -17.91 2.66 -0.55
N LYS A 128 -17.58 3.11 -1.77
CA LYS A 128 -17.99 4.42 -2.32
C LYS A 128 -19.49 4.48 -2.65
N SER A 129 -19.96 3.54 -3.47
CA SER A 129 -21.37 3.48 -3.90
C SER A 129 -21.99 2.10 -3.68
N THR A 130 -21.16 1.08 -3.54
CA THR A 130 -21.53 -0.30 -3.24
C THR A 130 -20.75 -0.77 -2.04
N LYS A 131 -21.23 -1.81 -1.37
CA LYS A 131 -20.44 -2.53 -0.36
C LYS A 131 -19.35 -3.31 -1.09
N ASP A 132 -18.11 -3.13 -0.66
CA ASP A 132 -16.93 -3.79 -1.25
C ASP A 132 -16.20 -4.69 -0.24
N VAL A 133 -16.42 -4.45 1.05
CA VAL A 133 -15.71 -5.17 2.12
C VAL A 133 -16.49 -6.39 2.58
N TYR A 134 -15.84 -7.56 2.50
CA TYR A 134 -16.36 -8.84 2.97
C TYR A 134 -15.28 -9.58 3.79
N LYS A 135 -15.71 -10.40 4.75
CA LYS A 135 -14.80 -11.11 5.64
C LYS A 135 -13.84 -12.00 4.86
N ASN A 136 -12.54 -11.79 5.08
CA ASN A 136 -11.41 -12.48 4.46
C ASN A 136 -11.35 -12.37 2.92
N MET A 137 -11.99 -11.37 2.34
CA MET A 137 -12.01 -11.14 0.89
C MET A 137 -11.26 -9.87 0.49
N GLY A 138 -10.50 -9.97 -0.59
CA GLY A 138 -9.79 -8.85 -1.21
C GLY A 138 -10.70 -7.88 -1.94
N ILE A 139 -10.15 -6.68 -2.19
CA ILE A 139 -10.67 -5.71 -3.15
C ILE A 139 -9.51 -5.45 -4.10
N PHE A 140 -9.74 -5.69 -5.38
CA PHE A 140 -8.70 -5.73 -6.38
C PHE A 140 -8.87 -4.60 -7.36
N TYR A 141 -7.76 -3.94 -7.66
CA TYR A 141 -7.73 -2.75 -8.47
C TYR A 141 -6.77 -2.93 -9.63
N HIS A 142 -7.13 -2.35 -10.76
CA HIS A 142 -6.26 -2.15 -11.88
C HIS A 142 -5.64 -0.74 -11.81
N PHE A 143 -4.42 -0.62 -12.33
CA PHE A 143 -3.71 0.66 -12.42
C PHE A 143 -4.52 1.70 -13.22
N PRO A 144 -4.38 3.00 -12.91
CA PRO A 144 -5.15 4.05 -13.57
C PRO A 144 -4.68 4.26 -15.01
N ILE A 145 -5.62 4.57 -15.90
CA ILE A 145 -5.31 5.00 -17.27
C ILE A 145 -5.54 6.51 -17.33
N SER A 146 -4.48 7.31 -17.48
CA SER A 146 -4.49 8.79 -17.61
C SER A 146 -4.93 9.62 -16.39
N SER A 147 -5.07 9.00 -15.22
CA SER A 147 -5.33 9.70 -13.95
C SER A 147 -4.54 9.05 -12.81
N ASN A 148 -4.80 9.46 -11.56
CA ASN A 148 -4.34 8.75 -10.37
C ASN A 148 -5.45 7.85 -9.75
N GLN A 149 -6.64 7.78 -10.33
CA GLN A 149 -7.76 7.02 -9.77
C GLN A 149 -7.72 5.56 -10.22
N MET A 150 -7.45 4.66 -9.29
CA MET A 150 -7.44 3.21 -9.50
C MET A 150 -8.83 2.71 -9.88
N ILE A 151 -8.89 1.70 -10.76
CA ILE A 151 -10.15 1.13 -11.23
C ILE A 151 -10.43 -0.14 -10.44
N LYS A 152 -11.49 -0.18 -9.64
CA LYS A 152 -11.91 -1.42 -8.95
C LYS A 152 -12.37 -2.45 -10.00
N VAL A 153 -11.78 -3.64 -9.98
CA VAL A 153 -12.07 -4.73 -10.94
C VAL A 153 -12.98 -5.77 -10.32
N ARG A 154 -12.66 -6.20 -9.09
CA ARG A 154 -13.36 -7.26 -8.37
C ARG A 154 -13.27 -7.04 -6.86
N ASP A 155 -14.22 -7.60 -6.15
CA ASP A 155 -14.29 -7.68 -4.69
C ASP A 155 -14.97 -9.02 -4.32
N ASN A 156 -15.05 -9.33 -3.02
CA ASN A 156 -15.67 -10.58 -2.53
C ASN A 156 -15.01 -11.87 -3.08
N GLU A 157 -13.71 -11.82 -3.35
CA GLU A 157 -12.87 -12.97 -3.70
C GLU A 157 -11.74 -13.13 -2.67
N PRO A 158 -11.21 -14.35 -2.44
CA PRO A 158 -10.19 -14.58 -1.44
C PRO A 158 -8.99 -13.64 -1.60
N ALA A 159 -8.54 -13.04 -0.51
CA ALA A 159 -7.35 -12.19 -0.50
C ALA A 159 -6.08 -12.98 -0.88
N THR A 160 -5.21 -12.40 -1.71
CA THR A 160 -4.00 -13.04 -2.26
C THR A 160 -2.71 -12.23 -2.00
N PRO A 161 -2.39 -11.88 -0.75
CA PRO A 161 -1.24 -11.01 -0.45
C PRO A 161 0.07 -11.58 -1.02
N GLY A 162 0.87 -10.72 -1.64
CA GLY A 162 2.13 -11.04 -2.29
C GLY A 162 2.01 -11.80 -3.61
N THR A 163 0.78 -12.10 -4.07
CA THR A 163 0.53 -12.77 -5.35
C THR A 163 -0.11 -11.81 -6.34
N VAL A 164 0.65 -11.48 -7.39
CA VAL A 164 0.20 -10.55 -8.42
C VAL A 164 -0.49 -11.30 -9.55
N GLU A 165 -1.75 -10.97 -9.78
CA GLU A 165 -2.52 -11.50 -10.90
C GLU A 165 -2.23 -10.67 -12.17
N LYS A 166 -1.96 -11.35 -13.28
CA LYS A 166 -1.52 -10.73 -14.53
C LYS A 166 -2.51 -9.72 -15.10
N ASP A 167 -3.78 -9.86 -14.76
CA ASP A 167 -4.87 -9.00 -15.22
C ASP A 167 -4.99 -7.70 -14.41
N LEU A 168 -4.25 -7.54 -13.30
CA LEU A 168 -4.23 -6.33 -12.48
C LEU A 168 -3.04 -5.41 -12.76
N ILE A 169 -2.06 -5.89 -13.53
CA ILE A 169 -0.78 -5.21 -13.79
C ILE A 169 -0.59 -4.89 -15.26
N PRO A 170 0.26 -3.91 -15.60
CA PRO A 170 0.56 -3.65 -17.01
C PRO A 170 1.34 -4.82 -17.62
N ALA A 171 1.12 -5.04 -18.91
CA ALA A 171 1.80 -6.09 -19.68
C ALA A 171 3.32 -5.83 -19.80
N GLU A 172 3.73 -4.56 -19.76
CA GLU A 172 5.11 -4.12 -19.80
C GLU A 172 5.37 -3.14 -18.66
N LEU A 173 6.57 -3.24 -18.08
CA LEU A 173 7.00 -2.30 -17.04
C LEU A 173 7.25 -0.92 -17.67
N GLN A 174 6.88 0.12 -16.93
CA GLN A 174 7.06 1.49 -17.35
C GLN A 174 8.52 1.90 -17.20
N ALA A 175 9.13 2.33 -18.30
CA ALA A 175 10.45 2.92 -18.27
C ALA A 175 10.41 4.28 -17.57
N ILE A 176 11.21 4.43 -16.51
CA ILE A 176 11.40 5.73 -15.84
C ILE A 176 12.77 6.29 -16.22
N ALA A 177 12.86 7.60 -16.41
CA ALA A 177 14.15 8.25 -16.59
C ALA A 177 14.99 8.10 -15.31
N PRO A 178 16.29 7.74 -15.39
CA PRO A 178 17.13 7.66 -14.20
C PRO A 178 17.09 8.97 -13.41
N ASP A 179 16.95 8.88 -12.09
CA ASP A 179 16.96 10.07 -11.24
C ASP A 179 18.30 10.80 -11.41
N MET A 180 18.24 12.04 -11.89
CA MET A 180 19.42 12.88 -12.02
C MET A 180 19.69 13.53 -10.67
N LYS A 181 20.76 13.09 -10.00
CA LYS A 181 21.23 13.74 -8.77
C LYS A 181 21.28 15.26 -8.96
N PRO A 182 20.74 16.07 -8.02
CA PRO A 182 20.78 17.51 -8.14
C PRO A 182 22.21 18.00 -8.31
N VAL A 183 22.51 18.66 -9.43
CA VAL A 183 23.79 19.32 -9.64
C VAL A 183 23.66 20.73 -9.05
N ILE A 184 24.45 21.05 -8.02
CA ILE A 184 24.60 22.43 -7.55
C ILE A 184 25.61 23.12 -8.48
N PRO A 185 25.21 24.05 -9.36
CA PRO A 185 26.17 24.78 -10.16
C PRO A 185 26.91 25.78 -9.26
N PHE A 186 28.16 25.52 -8.93
CA PHE A 186 29.04 26.53 -8.33
C PHE A 186 29.29 27.64 -9.36
N LYS A 187 28.52 28.74 -9.31
CA LYS A 187 28.92 30.00 -9.94
C LYS A 187 29.92 30.70 -9.03
N ILE A 188 31.21 30.47 -9.27
CA ILE A 188 32.27 31.32 -8.73
C ILE A 188 32.08 32.70 -9.38
N ARG A 189 31.59 33.69 -8.62
CA ARG A 189 31.74 35.10 -9.03
C ARG A 189 33.23 35.42 -8.94
N GLN A 190 33.89 35.55 -10.08
CA GLN A 190 35.17 36.25 -10.11
C GLN A 190 34.91 37.72 -9.76
N MET A 191 35.69 38.22 -8.79
CA MET A 191 35.71 39.62 -8.36
C MET A 191 36.39 40.50 -9.40
#